data_AF-A0A350URX5-F1
#
_entry.id   AF-A0A350URX5-F1
#
_cell.length_a   1.000
_cell.length_b   1.000
_cell.length_c   1.000
_cell.angle_alpha   90.00
_cell.angle_beta   90.00
_cell.angle_gamma   90.00
#
_symmetry.space_group_name_H-M   'P 1'
#
loop_
_entity.id
_entity.type
_entity.pdbx_description
1 polymer ?
#
loop_
_entity_poly.entity_id
_entity_poly.type
_entity_poly.pdbx_seq_one_letter_code
_entity_poly.pdbx_strand_id
1 'polypeptide(L)'
;MFKGIAVSKGIAIAHAYILDQSKLCILKQKLNPDAIEDEILRFREAIEKTKSQMQETKKRASKVAEKYSIILDTYTLLLEDDILVTDTIDRIRKEGMNAEWAITETLDKFTRLFNNINDEYLKGKKDDLELVVHGVIKNLFGH
;
A
#
# COMPACT_ATOMS: atom_id res chain seq x y z
N MET A 1 15.57 30.71 -8.17
CA MET A 1 14.17 31.17 -8.28
C MET A 1 13.32 29.97 -8.64
N PHE A 2 12.34 29.59 -7.81
CA PHE A 2 11.45 28.46 -8.09
C PHE A 2 10.31 28.93 -9.01
N LYS A 3 10.05 28.21 -10.10
CA LYS A 3 8.91 28.40 -11.00
C LYS A 3 8.05 27.15 -10.95
N GLY A 4 6.74 27.32 -10.86
CA GLY A 4 5.77 26.23 -10.86
C GLY A 4 4.50 26.60 -11.62
N ILE A 5 3.52 25.70 -11.63
CA ILE A 5 2.22 25.91 -12.24
C ILE A 5 1.29 26.53 -11.17
N ALA A 6 0.71 27.69 -11.44
CA ALA A 6 -0.18 28.37 -10.50
C ALA A 6 -1.57 27.68 -10.49
N VAL A 7 -1.89 26.97 -9.40
CA VAL A 7 -3.15 26.22 -9.26
C VAL A 7 -4.27 27.09 -8.65
N SER A 8 -3.93 28.08 -7.82
CA SER A 8 -4.88 29.01 -7.20
C SER A 8 -4.25 30.38 -6.95
N LYS A 9 -5.07 31.44 -6.93
CA LYS A 9 -4.64 32.81 -6.64
C LYS A 9 -4.66 33.06 -5.13
N GLY A 10 -3.59 33.62 -4.58
CA GLY A 10 -3.52 34.02 -3.16
C GLY A 10 -2.09 34.07 -2.63
N ILE A 11 -1.93 34.58 -1.41
CA ILE A 11 -0.68 34.59 -0.65
C ILE A 11 -0.94 33.86 0.66
N ALA A 12 -0.13 32.85 0.97
CA ALA A 12 -0.16 32.13 2.24
C ALA A 12 1.21 32.25 2.92
N ILE A 13 1.22 32.58 4.21
CA ILE A 13 2.43 32.65 5.03
C ILE A 13 2.23 31.68 6.21
N ALA A 14 3.01 30.60 6.23
CA ALA A 14 2.90 29.55 7.23
C ALA A 14 4.20 28.74 7.29
N HIS A 15 4.32 27.88 8.31
CA HIS A 15 5.40 26.88 8.36
C HIS A 15 5.17 25.79 7.31
N ALA A 16 6.21 25.50 6.54
CA ALA A 16 6.20 24.39 5.59
C ALA A 16 6.54 23.09 6.32
N TYR A 17 5.71 22.07 6.14
CA TYR A 17 6.02 20.70 6.55
C TYR A 17 6.42 19.90 5.32
N ILE A 18 7.59 19.27 5.37
CA ILE A 18 8.04 18.34 4.34
C ILE A 18 7.51 16.97 4.71
N LEU A 19 6.62 16.44 3.88
CA LEU A 19 6.19 15.05 3.99
C LEU A 19 7.27 14.17 3.35
N ASP A 20 8.10 13.54 4.17
CA ASP A 20 9.06 12.56 3.67
C ASP A 20 8.34 11.28 3.26
N GLN A 21 8.42 10.95 1.96
CA GLN A 21 7.90 9.72 1.39
C GLN A 21 9.05 8.78 0.98
N SER A 22 10.22 8.91 1.61
CA SER A 22 11.39 8.05 1.36
C SER A 22 10.95 6.59 1.24
N LYS A 23 11.39 5.92 0.17
CA LYS A 23 11.10 4.50 -0.04
C LYS A 23 11.58 3.72 1.17
N LEU A 24 10.68 2.97 1.80
CA LEU A 24 11.03 2.06 2.90
C LEU A 24 12.10 1.10 2.39
N CYS A 25 13.25 1.07 3.06
CA CYS A 25 14.31 0.12 2.74
C CYS A 25 13.92 -1.24 3.29
N ILE A 26 13.43 -2.10 2.41
CA ILE A 26 12.97 -3.44 2.79
C ILE A 26 14.15 -4.39 2.70
N LEU A 27 14.61 -4.82 3.87
CA LEU A 27 15.68 -5.82 3.96
C LEU A 27 15.11 -7.20 3.71
N LYS A 28 15.70 -7.92 2.74
CA LYS A 28 15.42 -9.32 2.50
C LYS A 28 16.00 -10.15 3.64
N GLN A 29 15.16 -10.84 4.38
CA GLN A 29 15.58 -11.73 5.47
C GLN A 29 15.03 -13.13 5.22
N LYS A 30 15.91 -14.13 5.35
CA LYS A 30 15.53 -15.53 5.26
C LYS A 30 15.08 -16.00 6.64
N LEU A 31 13.92 -16.64 6.70
CA LEU A 31 13.30 -17.17 7.90
C LEU A 31 13.69 -18.63 8.12
N ASN A 32 13.73 -19.03 9.39
CA ASN A 32 13.76 -20.45 9.74
C ASN A 32 12.39 -21.06 9.44
N PRO A 33 12.31 -22.36 9.07
CA PRO A 33 11.04 -23.03 8.78
C PRO A 33 10.02 -22.90 9.92
N ASP A 34 10.48 -22.95 11.17
CA ASP A 34 9.64 -22.86 12.36
C ASP A 34 9.02 -21.45 12.56
N ALA A 35 9.60 -20.42 11.96
CA ALA A 35 9.13 -19.03 12.05
C ALA A 35 8.18 -18.64 10.90
N ILE A 36 7.94 -19.53 9.93
CA ILE A 36 7.12 -19.23 8.75
C ILE A 36 5.67 -18.93 9.13
N GLU A 37 5.06 -19.75 9.99
CA GLU A 37 3.64 -19.55 10.36
C GLU A 37 3.47 -18.32 11.26
N ASP A 38 4.44 -18.02 12.14
CA ASP A 38 4.45 -16.78 12.93
C ASP A 38 4.53 -15.55 12.03
N GLU A 39 5.36 -15.59 10.98
CA GLU A 39 5.45 -14.50 10.02
C GLU A 39 4.15 -14.31 9.22
N ILE A 40 3.48 -15.40 8.85
CA ILE A 40 2.19 -15.34 8.18
C ILE A 40 1.13 -14.73 9.10
N LEU A 41 1.16 -15.05 10.40
CA LEU A 41 0.28 -14.43 11.37
C LEU A 41 0.55 -12.93 11.48
N ARG A 42 1.82 -12.52 11.62
CA ARG A 42 2.24 -11.10 11.63
C ARG A 42 1.75 -10.36 10.38
N PHE A 43 1.85 -11.01 9.22
CA PHE A 43 1.36 -10.46 7.96
C PHE A 43 -0.16 -10.25 7.97
N ARG A 44 -0.93 -11.25 8.40
CA ARG A 44 -2.39 -11.17 8.49
C ARG A 44 -2.84 -10.07 9.44
N GLU A 45 -2.18 -9.91 10.58
CA GLU A 45 -2.47 -8.83 11.53
C GLU A 45 -2.22 -7.45 10.90
N ALA A 46 -1.14 -7.29 10.14
CA ALA A 46 -0.86 -6.04 9.43
C ALA A 46 -1.91 -5.73 8.34
N ILE A 47 -2.41 -6.76 7.65
CA ILE A 47 -3.52 -6.62 6.69
C ILE A 47 -4.79 -6.14 7.39
N GLU A 48 -5.19 -6.78 8.49
CA GLU A 48 -6.39 -6.41 9.23
C GLU A 48 -6.29 -5.00 9.83
N LYS A 49 -5.12 -4.62 10.36
CA LYS A 49 -4.86 -3.24 10.82
C LYS A 49 -5.00 -2.24 9.66
N THR A 50 -4.48 -2.57 8.49
CA THR A 50 -4.57 -1.72 7.29
C THR A 50 -6.03 -1.56 6.84
N LYS A 51 -6.80 -2.66 6.77
CA LYS A 51 -8.24 -2.62 6.44
C LYS A 51 -9.02 -1.72 7.41
N SER A 52 -8.77 -1.86 8.71
CA SER A 52 -9.41 -1.04 9.74
C SER A 52 -9.09 0.45 9.57
N GLN A 53 -7.83 0.80 9.33
CA GLN A 53 -7.40 2.18 9.07
C GLN A 53 -8.04 2.77 7.80
N MET A 54 -8.17 1.98 6.73
CA MET A 54 -8.84 2.41 5.49
C MET A 54 -10.32 2.66 5.73
N GLN A 55 -11.01 1.79 6.46
CA GLN A 55 -12.42 1.99 6.84
C GLN A 55 -12.62 3.23 7.70
N GLU A 56 -11.72 3.49 8.65
CA GLU A 56 -11.79 4.70 9.48
C GLU A 56 -11.56 5.96 8.66
N THR A 57 -10.54 5.94 7.79
CA THR A 57 -10.23 7.03 6.86
C THR A 57 -11.42 7.30 5.94
N LYS A 58 -12.10 6.26 5.45
CA LYS A 58 -13.32 6.36 4.65
C LYS A 58 -14.45 7.06 5.41
N LYS A 59 -14.71 6.67 6.67
CA LYS A 59 -15.73 7.32 7.52
C LYS A 59 -15.44 8.80 7.77
N ARG A 60 -14.17 9.20 7.80
CA ARG A 60 -13.76 10.60 7.94
C ARG A 60 -13.88 11.36 6.61
N ALA A 61 -13.43 10.75 5.51
CA ALA A 61 -13.45 11.34 4.17
C ALA A 61 -14.86 11.53 3.61
N SER A 62 -15.80 10.62 3.90
CA SER A 62 -17.20 10.75 3.48
C SER A 62 -17.89 11.99 4.05
N LYS A 63 -17.41 12.52 5.18
CA LYS A 63 -17.87 13.80 5.74
C LYS A 63 -17.36 15.04 4.99
N VAL A 64 -16.31 14.88 4.17
CA VAL A 64 -15.61 15.98 3.48
C VAL A 64 -15.94 16.00 1.99
N ALA A 65 -15.96 14.85 1.31
CA ALA A 65 -16.45 14.72 -0.06
C ALA A 65 -16.67 13.24 -0.44
N GLU A 66 -17.89 12.94 -0.92
CA GLU A 66 -18.35 11.60 -1.32
C GLU A 66 -17.47 10.96 -2.40
N LYS A 67 -16.89 11.76 -3.30
CA LYS A 67 -15.99 11.31 -4.36
C LYS A 67 -14.71 10.63 -3.83
N TYR A 68 -14.21 11.01 -2.65
CA TYR A 68 -13.06 10.35 -2.03
C TYR A 68 -13.42 8.98 -1.44
N SER A 69 -14.68 8.74 -1.09
CA SER A 69 -15.14 7.44 -0.60
C SER A 69 -15.03 6.36 -1.68
N ILE A 70 -15.32 6.69 -2.93
CA ILE A 70 -15.27 5.76 -4.08
C ILE A 70 -13.84 5.26 -4.35
N ILE A 71 -12.85 6.13 -4.17
CA ILE A 71 -11.44 5.78 -4.31
C ILE A 71 -11.06 4.77 -3.20
N LEU A 72 -11.49 5.02 -1.96
CA LEU A 72 -11.25 4.12 -0.83
C LEU A 72 -11.99 2.76 -0.95
N ASP A 73 -13.12 2.73 -1.64
CA ASP A 73 -13.83 1.49 -1.97
C ASP A 73 -13.04 0.61 -2.94
N THR A 74 -12.37 1.21 -3.91
CA THR A 74 -11.43 0.48 -4.79
C THR A 74 -10.29 -0.14 -3.99
N TYR A 75 -9.70 0.61 -3.05
CA TYR A 75 -8.62 0.08 -2.19
C TYR A 75 -9.06 -1.10 -1.34
N THR A 76 -10.27 -1.00 -0.77
CA THR A 76 -10.84 -2.05 0.06
C THR A 76 -11.08 -3.30 -0.78
N LEU A 77 -11.65 -3.15 -1.98
CA LEU A 77 -11.89 -4.27 -2.89
C LEU A 77 -10.59 -4.97 -3.32
N LEU A 78 -9.51 -4.21 -3.57
CA LEU A 78 -8.20 -4.78 -3.92
C LEU A 78 -7.56 -5.59 -2.78
N LEU A 79 -7.82 -5.20 -1.52
CA LEU A 79 -7.40 -5.97 -0.33
C LEU A 79 -8.32 -7.14 -0.01
N GLU A 80 -9.60 -7.04 -0.37
CA GLU A 80 -10.62 -8.07 -0.16
C GLU A 80 -10.54 -9.20 -1.18
N ASP A 81 -10.00 -8.96 -2.38
CA ASP A 81 -9.95 -9.97 -3.44
C ASP A 81 -8.98 -11.14 -3.15
N ASP A 82 -8.37 -11.20 -1.95
CA ASP A 82 -7.52 -12.25 -1.40
C ASP A 82 -6.32 -12.72 -2.25
N ILE A 83 -6.22 -12.38 -3.54
CA ILE A 83 -5.15 -12.83 -4.44
C ILE A 83 -3.83 -12.23 -4.00
N LEU A 84 -3.78 -10.92 -3.69
CA LEU A 84 -2.56 -10.27 -3.21
C LEU A 84 -2.08 -10.89 -1.89
N VAL A 85 -3.01 -11.15 -0.98
CA VAL A 85 -2.74 -11.73 0.35
C VAL A 85 -2.28 -13.19 0.21
N THR A 86 -2.99 -13.97 -0.60
CA THR A 86 -2.71 -15.39 -0.84
C THR A 86 -1.38 -15.57 -1.56
N ASP A 87 -1.13 -14.84 -2.65
CA ASP A 87 0.16 -14.89 -3.37
C ASP A 87 1.32 -14.50 -2.44
N THR A 88 1.11 -13.54 -1.54
CA THR A 88 2.14 -13.12 -0.57
C THR A 88 2.39 -14.21 0.48
N ILE A 89 1.34 -14.81 1.05
CA ILE A 89 1.47 -15.93 2.01
C ILE A 89 2.16 -17.12 1.37
N ASP A 90 1.79 -17.44 0.12
CA ASP A 90 2.42 -18.50 -0.66
C ASP A 90 3.91 -18.24 -0.87
N ARG A 91 4.30 -16.99 -1.15
CA ARG A 91 5.71 -16.60 -1.25
C ARG A 91 6.44 -16.72 0.08
N ILE A 92 5.84 -16.28 1.20
CA ILE A 92 6.43 -16.46 2.53
C ILE A 92 6.72 -17.94 2.80
N ARG A 93 5.76 -18.83 2.52
CA ARG A 93 5.93 -20.29 2.69
C ARG A 93 6.96 -20.90 1.75
N LYS A 94 6.90 -20.57 0.46
CA LYS A 94 7.75 -21.21 -0.57
C LYS A 94 9.18 -20.70 -0.54
N GLU A 95 9.37 -19.41 -0.32
CA GLU A 95 10.69 -18.78 -0.36
C GLU A 95 11.33 -18.66 1.03
N GLY A 96 10.54 -18.77 2.10
CA GLY A 96 11.02 -18.62 3.47
C GLY A 96 11.57 -17.22 3.73
N MET A 97 10.83 -16.19 3.31
CA MET A 97 11.24 -14.78 3.37
C MET A 97 10.28 -13.98 4.25
N ASN A 98 10.76 -12.86 4.80
CA ASN A 98 9.94 -11.92 5.57
C ASN A 98 8.80 -11.30 4.75
N ALA A 99 7.72 -10.94 5.44
CA ALA A 99 6.47 -10.46 4.89
C ALA A 99 6.63 -9.17 4.10
N GLU A 100 7.47 -8.24 4.55
CA GLU A 100 7.73 -6.99 3.83
C GLU A 100 8.37 -7.25 2.47
N TRP A 101 9.30 -8.21 2.41
CA TRP A 101 9.93 -8.61 1.15
C TRP A 101 8.93 -9.33 0.24
N ALA A 102 8.19 -10.29 0.79
CA ALA A 102 7.20 -11.06 0.05
C ALA A 102 6.12 -10.18 -0.58
N ILE A 103 5.54 -9.23 0.17
CA ILE A 103 4.48 -8.35 -0.38
C ILE A 103 5.03 -7.40 -1.45
N THR A 104 6.29 -6.97 -1.33
CA THR A 104 6.94 -6.09 -2.33
C THR A 104 7.20 -6.84 -3.63
N GLU A 105 7.64 -8.09 -3.54
CA GLU A 105 7.80 -8.97 -4.69
C GLU A 105 6.46 -9.33 -5.35
N THR A 106 5.41 -9.51 -4.55
CA THR A 106 4.05 -9.67 -5.07
C THR A 106 3.60 -8.40 -5.80
N LEU A 107 3.82 -7.22 -5.21
CA LEU A 107 3.51 -5.93 -5.85
C LEU A 107 4.24 -5.77 -7.18
N ASP A 108 5.55 -6.03 -7.25
CA ASP A 108 6.31 -5.88 -8.49
C ASP A 108 5.79 -6.81 -9.61
N LYS A 109 5.39 -8.04 -9.26
CA LYS A 109 4.71 -8.96 -10.20
C LYS A 109 3.42 -8.33 -10.75
N PHE A 110 2.55 -7.80 -9.91
CA PHE A 110 1.30 -7.15 -10.36
C PHE A 110 1.57 -5.90 -11.18
N THR A 111 2.50 -5.06 -10.75
CA THR A 111 2.91 -3.84 -11.46
C THR A 111 3.43 -4.14 -12.87
N ARG A 112 4.22 -5.21 -13.05
CA ARG A 112 4.66 -5.65 -14.39
C ARG A 112 3.49 -6.09 -15.26
N LEU A 113 2.51 -6.81 -14.70
CA LEU A 113 1.30 -7.21 -15.42
C LEU A 113 0.49 -5.97 -15.88
N PHE A 114 0.33 -4.97 -15.00
CA PHE A 114 -0.35 -3.72 -15.36
C PHE A 114 0.43 -2.90 -16.39
N ASN A 115 1.76 -2.82 -16.30
CA ASN A 115 2.58 -2.08 -17.27
C ASN A 115 2.51 -2.69 -18.68
N ASN A 116 2.24 -3.99 -18.80
CA ASN A 116 2.07 -4.67 -20.10
C ASN A 116 0.72 -4.34 -20.76
N ILE A 117 -0.23 -3.76 -20.02
CA ILE A 117 -1.54 -3.36 -20.53
C ILE A 117 -1.58 -1.84 -20.63
N ASN A 118 -1.61 -1.33 -21.86
CA ASN A 118 -1.49 0.11 -22.12
C ASN A 118 -2.86 0.82 -22.00
N ASP A 119 -3.46 0.74 -20.81
CA ASP A 119 -4.79 1.30 -20.49
C ASP A 119 -4.68 2.34 -19.35
N GLU A 120 -5.17 3.56 -19.59
CA GLU A 120 -5.17 4.64 -18.60
C GLU A 120 -5.99 4.31 -17.34
N TYR A 121 -7.05 3.51 -17.47
CA TYR A 121 -7.82 3.05 -16.31
C TYR A 121 -6.98 2.12 -15.42
N LEU A 122 -6.15 1.26 -16.02
CA LEU A 122 -5.29 0.33 -15.29
C LEU A 122 -4.06 1.01 -14.67
N LYS A 123 -3.60 2.15 -15.21
CA LYS A 123 -2.57 2.98 -14.56
C LYS A 123 -3.03 3.50 -13.20
N GLY A 124 -4.28 3.98 -13.10
CA GLY A 124 -4.85 4.40 -11.81
C GLY A 124 -4.90 3.25 -10.80
N LYS A 125 -5.30 2.05 -11.24
CA LYS A 125 -5.33 0.84 -10.40
C LYS A 125 -3.95 0.39 -9.90
N LYS A 126 -2.89 0.63 -10.67
CA LYS A 126 -1.51 0.35 -10.25
C LYS A 126 -1.10 1.27 -9.10
N ASP A 127 -1.25 2.58 -9.27
CA ASP A 127 -0.91 3.56 -8.23
C ASP A 127 -1.72 3.27 -6.95
N ASP A 128 -2.95 2.82 -7.15
CA ASP A 128 -3.84 2.41 -6.08
C ASP A 128 -3.30 1.19 -5.30
N LEU A 129 -2.80 0.18 -6.01
CA LEU A 129 -2.19 -1.01 -5.43
C LEU A 129 -0.89 -0.69 -4.68
N GLU A 130 -0.04 0.19 -5.23
CA GLU A 130 1.19 0.64 -4.58
C GLU A 130 0.89 1.32 -3.24
N LEU A 131 -0.14 2.17 -3.19
CA LEU A 131 -0.56 2.86 -1.97
C LEU A 131 -1.03 1.88 -0.88
N VAL A 132 -1.83 0.89 -1.28
CA VAL A 132 -2.32 -0.17 -0.39
C VAL A 132 -1.16 -0.94 0.22
N VAL A 133 -0.23 -1.42 -0.60
CA VAL A 133 0.94 -2.19 -0.15
C VAL A 133 1.83 -1.35 0.78
N HIS A 134 2.00 -0.06 0.49
CA HIS A 134 2.74 0.85 1.37
C HIS A 134 2.08 0.94 2.77
N GLY A 135 0.75 0.98 2.84
CA GLY A 135 0.01 0.95 4.11
C GLY A 135 0.27 -0.33 4.90
N VAL A 136 0.26 -1.49 4.23
CA VAL A 136 0.57 -2.78 4.87
C VAL A 136 2.00 -2.80 5.39
N ILE A 137 2.98 -2.36 4.59
CA ILE A 137 4.39 -2.31 4.98
C ILE A 137 4.59 -1.40 6.20
N LYS A 138 3.93 -0.24 6.26
CA LYS A 138 3.96 0.64 7.45
C LYS A 138 3.46 -0.08 8.70
N ASN A 139 2.37 -0.83 8.59
CA ASN A 139 1.83 -1.62 9.70
C ASN A 139 2.75 -2.78 10.11
N LEU A 140 3.50 -3.38 9.17
CA LEU A 140 4.52 -4.39 9.46
C LEU A 140 5.73 -3.82 10.21
N PHE A 141 6.16 -2.59 9.88
CA PHE A 141 7.22 -1.88 10.61
C PHE A 141 6.78 -1.31 11.97
N GLY A 142 5.49 -1.39 12.32
CA GLY A 142 4.96 -0.91 13.60
C GLY A 142 4.69 0.61 13.66
N HIS A 143 4.49 1.26 12.51
CA HIS A 143 4.03 2.65 12.45
C HIS A 143 2.50 2.80 12.49
#